data_AF-M2RTC0-F1
#
_entry.id   AF-M2RTC0-F1
#
_cell.length_a   1.000
_cell.length_b   1.000
_cell.length_c   1.000
_cell.angle_alpha   90.00
_cell.angle_beta   90.00
_cell.angle_gamma   90.00
#
_symmetry.space_group_name_H-M   'P 1'
#
loop_
_entity.id
_entity.type
_entity.pdbx_description
1 polymer ?
#
loop_
_entity_poly.entity_id
_entity_poly.type
_entity_poly.pdbx_seq_one_letter_code
_entity_poly.pdbx_strand_id
1 'polypeptide(L)' 'LMATLNEKPIRKPKIATLDKYNRSRTKLRTFLTNINLYCGYNDIPNNKEKILIANTHIKEKAAS' A
#
# COMPACT_ATOMS: atom_id res chain seq x y z
N LEU A 1 -11.41 -40.26 13.83
CA LEU A 1 -12.07 -39.32 12.90
C LEU A 1 -11.39 -37.97 13.05
N MET A 2 -10.48 -37.62 12.15
CA MET A 2 -9.92 -36.26 12.12
C MET A 2 -10.94 -35.37 11.41
N ALA A 3 -11.51 -34.41 12.14
CA ALA A 3 -12.33 -33.38 11.53
C ALA A 3 -11.41 -32.53 10.66
N THR A 4 -11.53 -32.64 9.34
CA THR A 4 -11.00 -31.66 8.40
C THR A 4 -11.71 -30.34 8.71
N LEU A 5 -11.03 -29.45 9.44
CA LEU A 5 -11.47 -28.08 9.59
C LEU A 5 -11.47 -27.48 8.18
N ASN A 6 -12.65 -27.34 7.58
CA ASN A 6 -12.83 -26.59 6.35
C ASN A 6 -12.50 -25.12 6.64
N GLU A 7 -11.21 -24.79 6.69
CA GLU A 7 -10.74 -23.44 6.88
C GLU A 7 -11.25 -22.62 5.69
N LYS A 8 -12.21 -21.72 5.96
CA LYS A 8 -12.56 -20.69 4.98
C LYS A 8 -11.27 -19.94 4.66
N PRO A 9 -10.90 -19.76 3.38
CA PRO A 9 -9.73 -18.96 3.06
C PRO A 9 -9.91 -17.58 3.70
N ILE A 10 -8.93 -17.19 4.51
CA ILE A 10 -8.91 -15.88 5.16
C ILE A 10 -8.89 -14.85 4.03
N ARG A 11 -10.05 -14.26 3.74
CA ARG A 11 -10.16 -13.22 2.73
C ARG A 11 -9.45 -12.00 3.27
N LYS A 12 -8.35 -11.61 2.62
CA LYS A 12 -7.65 -10.37 2.95
C LYS A 12 -8.64 -9.18 2.83
N PRO A 13 -8.63 -8.22 3.78
CA PRO A 13 -9.50 -7.04 3.75
C PRO A 13 -9.40 -6.24 2.45
N LYS A 14 -10.51 -5.71 1.91
CA LYS A 14 -10.41 -4.85 0.72
C LYS A 14 -9.72 -3.53 1.09
N ILE A 15 -8.54 -3.26 0.51
CA ILE A 15 -7.82 -1.99 0.69
C ILE A 15 -8.19 -1.00 -0.42
N ALA A 16 -8.18 0.30 -0.07
CA ALA A 16 -8.35 1.37 -1.04
C ALA A 16 -7.17 1.40 -2.03
N THR A 17 -7.46 1.83 -3.27
CA THR A 17 -6.43 2.06 -4.30
C THR A 17 -5.52 3.20 -3.90
N LEU A 18 -4.24 3.11 -4.29
CA LEU A 18 -3.25 4.12 -3.97
C LEU A 18 -3.31 5.26 -5.00
N ASP A 19 -3.67 6.45 -4.53
CA ASP A 19 -3.72 7.66 -5.37
C ASP A 19 -2.34 8.25 -5.64
N LYS A 20 -2.19 8.93 -6.79
CA LYS A 20 -0.99 9.70 -7.10
C LYS A 20 -0.86 10.90 -6.15
N TYR A 21 0.28 11.00 -5.47
CA TYR A 21 0.63 12.11 -4.60
C TYR A 21 1.15 13.30 -5.41
N ASN A 22 0.43 14.42 -5.33
CA ASN A 22 0.74 15.66 -6.05
C ASN A 22 1.69 16.60 -5.29
N ARG A 23 2.48 16.10 -4.33
CA ARG A 23 3.39 16.90 -3.48
C ARG A 23 2.68 17.95 -2.59
N SER A 24 1.39 17.79 -2.33
CA SER A 24 0.66 18.65 -1.39
C SER A 24 1.10 18.41 0.06
N ARG A 25 1.62 19.46 0.71
CA ARG A 25 2.08 19.40 2.11
C ARG A 25 1.01 18.89 3.08
N THR A 26 -0.25 19.26 2.88
CA THR A 26 -1.38 18.83 3.73
C THR A 26 -1.74 17.37 3.52
N LYS A 27 -1.43 16.80 2.35
CA LYS A 27 -1.76 15.40 1.99
C LYS A 27 -0.58 14.43 2.15
N LEU A 28 0.62 14.93 2.49
CA LEU A 28 1.82 14.09 2.65
C LEU A 28 1.62 12.98 3.68
N ARG A 29 1.07 13.32 4.85
CA ARG A 29 0.84 12.36 5.93
C ARG A 29 -0.11 11.24 5.49
N THR A 30 -1.24 11.60 4.89
CA THR A 30 -2.22 10.64 4.37
C THR A 30 -1.60 9.73 3.30
N PHE A 31 -0.80 10.29 2.39
CA PHE A 31 -0.09 9.50 1.39
C PHE A 31 0.85 8.46 2.02
N LEU A 32 1.69 8.87 2.97
CA LEU A 32 2.62 7.96 3.65
C LEU A 32 1.88 6.87 4.44
N THR A 33 0.77 7.21 5.09
CA THR A 33 -0.07 6.21 5.78
C THR A 33 -0.65 5.21 4.79
N ASN A 34 -1.16 5.65 3.64
CA ASN A 34 -1.72 4.77 2.61
C ASN A 34 -0.66 3.83 2.02
N ILE A 35 0.56 4.32 1.78
CA ILE A 35 1.69 3.48 1.36
C ILE A 35 1.98 2.40 2.40
N ASN A 36 2.05 2.76 3.68
CA ASN A 36 2.38 1.80 4.72
C ASN A 36 1.29 0.73 4.88
N LEU A 37 0.01 1.12 4.81
CA LEU A 37 -1.12 0.18 4.83
C LEU A 37 -1.09 -0.75 3.62
N TYR A 38 -0.84 -0.21 2.42
CA TYR A 38 -0.70 -1.00 1.20
C TYR A 38 0.44 -2.01 1.28
N CYS A 39 1.61 -1.60 1.78
CA CYS A 39 2.76 -2.48 1.92
C CYS A 39 2.51 -3.56 2.97
N GLY A 40 1.87 -3.21 4.10
CA GLY A 40 1.49 -4.19 5.13
C GLY A 40 0.46 -5.20 4.63
N TYR A 41 -0.51 -4.75 3.81
CA TYR A 41 -1.52 -5.62 3.22
C TYR A 41 -0.94 -6.64 2.21
N ASN A 42 0.04 -6.21 1.43
CA ASN A 42 0.73 -7.03 0.44
C ASN A 42 1.94 -7.78 1.00
N ASP A 43 2.13 -7.77 2.32
CA ASP A 43 3.24 -8.42 3.01
C ASP A 43 4.63 -8.01 2.47
N ILE A 44 4.77 -6.76 1.99
CA ILE A 44 6.02 -6.21 1.47
C ILE A 44 6.97 -5.95 2.65
N PRO A 45 8.00 -6.79 2.86
CA PRO A 45 8.81 -6.72 4.08
C PRO A 45 9.95 -5.72 3.95
N ASN A 46 10.36 -5.40 2.72
CA ASN A 46 11.59 -4.69 2.44
C ASN A 46 11.36 -3.17 2.30
N ASN A 47 12.12 -2.38 3.07
CA ASN A 47 12.06 -0.92 3.00
C ASN A 47 12.41 -0.37 1.60
N LYS A 48 13.30 -1.02 0.84
CA LYS A 48 13.63 -0.59 -0.53
C LYS A 48 12.41 -0.68 -1.46
N GLU A 49 11.64 -1.75 -1.34
CA GLU A 49 10.42 -1.95 -2.13
C GLU A 49 9.34 -0.96 -1.74
N LYS A 50 9.16 -0.69 -0.43
CA LYS A 50 8.23 0.34 0.05
C LYS A 50 8.57 1.71 -0.52
N ILE A 51 9.86 2.08 -0.55
CA ILE A 51 10.34 3.35 -1.13
C ILE A 51 10.08 3.38 -2.64
N LEU A 52 10.34 2.27 -3.35
CA LEU A 52 10.06 2.17 -4.78
C LEU A 52 8.57 2.37 -5.09
N ILE A 53 7.68 1.69 -4.35
CA ILE A 53 6.22 1.84 -4.47
C ILE A 53 5.79 3.28 -4.17
N ALA A 54 6.34 3.91 -3.14
CA ALA A 54 6.07 5.32 -2.87
C ALA A 54 6.46 6.19 -4.06
N ASN A 55 7.66 6.01 -4.60
CA ASN A 55 8.17 6.81 -5.72
C ASN A 55 7.32 6.68 -6.99
N THR A 56 6.83 5.49 -7.33
CA THR A 56 5.95 5.30 -8.51
C THR A 56 4.61 6.04 -8.38
N HIS A 57 4.19 6.37 -7.16
CA HIS A 57 2.95 7.08 -6.88
C HIS A 57 3.17 8.57 -6.60
N ILE A 58 4.41 9.07 -6.59
CA ILE A 58 4.67 10.51 -6.59
C ILE A 58 4.49 11.03 -8.01
N LYS A 59 3.61 12.01 -8.21
CA LYS A 59 3.46 12.66 -9.51
C LYS A 59 4.78 13.37 -9.86
N GLU A 60 5.30 13.09 -11.05
CA GLU A 60 6.41 13.87 -11.59
C GLU A 60 6.00 15.35 -11.70
N LYS A 61 6.95 16.24 -11.41
CA LYS A 61 6.80 17.63 -11.79
C LYS A 61 6.86 17.61 -13.32
N ALA A 62 5.82 18.07 -14.01
CA ALA A 62 5.99 18.39 -15.43
C ALA A 62 7.18 19.35 -15.50
N ALA A 63 8.22 18.98 -16.27
CA ALA A 63 9.29 19.91 -16.57
C ALA A 63 8.63 21.11 -17.24
N SER A 64 8.71 22.26 -16.56
CA SER A 64 8.18 23.52 -17.04
C SER A 64 9.28 24.31 -17.73
#